data_AF-A0AA47P4P2-F1
#
_entry.id   AF-A0AA47P4P2-F1
#
_cell.length_a   1.000
_cell.length_b   1.000
_cell.length_c   1.000
_cell.angle_alpha   90.00
_cell.angle_beta   90.00
_cell.angle_gamma   90.00
#
_symmetry.space_group_name_H-M   'P 1'
#
loop_
_entity.id
_entity.type
_entity.pdbx_description
1 polymer ?
#
loop_
_entity_poly.entity_id
_entity_poly.type
_entity_poly.pdbx_seq_one_letter_code
_entity_poly.pdbx_strand_id
1 'polypeptide(L)'
;MQLATQKVLAKCGVQTDDNAVKMSLPMSRLKEVSPDSEQVWMSGLPEKYAERPETPEYESLCLADFASQYRTVYRQQSKGKHAVPLLNDKGHIQKRTVGKPAIIRLARFSKEKDPERFYGRLLKLYFPHRSNDDLKSKECPTYEQFYKCGHKWGYEVRPLVDAMKKKYEGHGKRIEKALEKIQQEGLVVDAWNSFAPEVEVDRLECINQREDINPNEENEMDNVPDFAVDRTSSMAVPAIEAPKLSPDFVRKLYRGLNETQASIFYTLRDWCLKRVWGHNPDQFFYFVSGGAGCGKSHAIKCIHEEATKILRQLPRFRDQGDKSTPAVLLTACTGTAAFNISGKTLHSMLKLPRSLKPPYLGLGNALDKMSAILSNAEILIIDEISMVSKELFAYVHWRFQQIKGNKKPFGGMSVLAVGDFYQLPPFGKAKPLCVYEEGVLDVWKDNFQMVNLTQIMRQKDDLVFAELLNRLRVKTKTDALRDEDRALLTQSVINVKDCPLDALHTVSLQQTKRLMSTIEKL
;
A
#
# COMPACT_ATOMS: atom_id res chain seq x y z
N MET A 1 7.20 -2.95 8.62
CA MET A 1 6.76 -4.36 8.39
C MET A 1 6.06 -4.89 9.65
N GLN A 2 4.76 -4.61 9.82
CA GLN A 2 3.94 -5.15 10.92
C GLN A 2 2.50 -5.45 10.47
N LEU A 3 2.32 -5.87 9.22
CA LEU A 3 1.01 -6.28 8.69
C LEU A 3 0.79 -7.80 8.65
N ALA A 4 1.75 -8.59 9.13
CA ALA A 4 1.70 -10.04 9.04
C ALA A 4 1.64 -10.78 10.39
N THR A 5 1.15 -10.14 11.46
CA THR A 5 0.58 -10.87 12.62
C THR A 5 -0.60 -10.13 13.26
N GLN A 6 -1.42 -9.43 12.47
CA GLN A 6 -2.83 -9.39 12.86
C GLN A 6 -3.40 -10.78 12.55
N LYS A 7 -3.58 -11.60 13.60
CA LYS A 7 -4.79 -12.46 13.62
C LYS A 7 -5.90 -11.58 13.05
N VAL A 8 -6.47 -11.96 11.91
CA VAL A 8 -7.49 -11.17 11.20
C VAL A 8 -8.52 -10.71 12.23
N LEU A 9 -8.37 -9.49 12.73
CA LEU A 9 -9.34 -8.88 13.61
C LEU A 9 -10.47 -8.56 12.66
N ALA A 10 -11.54 -9.35 12.72
CA ALA A 10 -12.68 -9.17 11.85
C ALA A 10 -13.21 -7.74 12.05
N LYS A 11 -13.09 -6.93 10.99
CA LYS A 11 -13.59 -5.55 10.93
C LYS A 11 -15.03 -5.61 10.46
N CYS A 12 -15.94 -4.99 11.19
CA CYS A 12 -17.36 -4.95 10.86
C CYS A 12 -17.78 -3.49 10.64
N GLY A 13 -18.25 -3.17 9.43
CA GLY A 13 -18.86 -1.87 9.15
C GLY A 13 -20.33 -1.91 9.53
N VAL A 14 -20.77 -0.98 10.39
CA VAL A 14 -22.18 -0.89 10.79
C VAL A 14 -22.79 0.33 10.11
N GLN A 15 -23.83 0.09 9.32
CA GLN A 15 -24.61 1.14 8.65
C GLN A 15 -25.69 1.62 9.63
N THR A 16 -25.58 2.86 10.08
CA THR A 16 -26.56 3.48 11.01
C THR A 16 -27.35 4.61 10.37
N ASP A 17 -26.98 4.98 9.14
CA ASP A 17 -27.65 6.00 8.34
C ASP A 17 -28.88 5.41 7.66
N ASP A 18 -29.97 6.17 7.63
CA ASP A 18 -31.23 5.75 6.99
C ASP A 18 -31.09 5.74 5.46
N ASN A 19 -30.12 6.47 4.90
CA ASN A 19 -29.76 6.47 3.48
C ASN A 19 -28.52 5.61 3.15
N ALA A 20 -28.24 4.57 3.94
CA ALA A 20 -27.07 3.74 3.73
C ALA A 20 -27.14 2.96 2.39
N VAL A 21 -26.01 2.89 1.69
CA VAL A 21 -25.86 2.13 0.45
C VAL A 21 -26.10 0.64 0.72
N LYS A 22 -27.18 0.10 0.14
CA LYS A 22 -27.51 -1.34 0.20
C LYS A 22 -26.90 -2.07 -0.99
N MET A 23 -26.42 -3.29 -0.77
CA MET A 23 -25.99 -4.16 -1.88
C MET A 23 -27.21 -4.88 -2.44
N SER A 24 -27.32 -4.96 -3.77
CA SER A 24 -28.33 -5.80 -4.41
C SER A 24 -27.99 -7.28 -4.28
N LEU A 25 -29.00 -8.14 -4.44
CA LEU A 25 -28.79 -9.58 -4.57
C LEU A 25 -27.92 -9.89 -5.81
N PRO A 26 -27.15 -11.00 -5.80
CA PRO A 26 -26.40 -11.42 -6.98
C PRO A 26 -27.30 -11.58 -8.20
N MET A 27 -26.78 -11.28 -9.39
CA MET A 27 -27.55 -11.33 -10.63
C MET A 27 -28.21 -12.68 -10.93
N SER A 28 -27.64 -13.79 -10.43
CA SER A 28 -28.27 -15.11 -10.54
C SER A 28 -29.59 -15.20 -9.77
N ARG A 29 -29.68 -14.60 -8.58
CA ARG A 29 -30.88 -14.58 -7.73
C ARG A 29 -31.91 -13.59 -8.23
N LEU A 30 -31.49 -12.43 -8.69
CA LEU A 30 -32.41 -11.41 -9.23
C LEU A 30 -33.17 -11.88 -10.48
N LYS A 31 -32.63 -12.85 -11.23
CA LYS A 31 -33.33 -13.48 -12.36
C LYS A 31 -34.44 -14.44 -11.94
N GLU A 32 -34.42 -14.93 -10.69
CA GLU A 32 -35.42 -15.82 -10.11
C GLU A 32 -36.51 -15.06 -9.36
N VAL A 33 -36.28 -13.77 -9.10
CA VAL A 33 -37.20 -12.87 -8.37
C VAL A 33 -38.16 -12.22 -9.37
N SER A 34 -39.44 -12.11 -9.00
CA SER A 34 -40.45 -11.49 -9.87
C SER A 34 -40.10 -10.01 -10.15
N PRO A 35 -40.41 -9.48 -11.35
CA PRO A 35 -40.08 -8.10 -11.72
C PRO A 35 -40.62 -7.03 -10.75
N ASP A 36 -41.71 -7.34 -10.06
CA ASP A 36 -42.40 -6.44 -9.12
C ASP A 36 -42.00 -6.65 -7.65
N SER A 37 -41.04 -7.54 -7.35
CA SER A 37 -40.63 -7.80 -5.97
C SER A 37 -39.71 -6.71 -5.43
N GLU A 38 -40.03 -6.18 -4.25
CA GLU A 38 -39.17 -5.25 -3.52
C GLU A 38 -37.95 -5.93 -2.86
N GLN A 39 -37.86 -7.27 -2.91
CA GLN A 39 -36.77 -8.06 -2.32
C GLN A 39 -35.53 -8.12 -3.22
N VAL A 40 -35.09 -6.97 -3.73
CA VAL A 40 -33.92 -6.83 -4.60
C VAL A 40 -32.62 -6.70 -3.78
N TRP A 41 -32.73 -6.38 -2.49
CA TRP A 41 -31.61 -6.00 -1.63
C TRP A 41 -31.13 -7.13 -0.72
N MET A 42 -29.81 -7.20 -0.52
CA MET A 42 -29.22 -8.10 0.47
C MET A 42 -29.47 -7.59 1.89
N SER A 43 -29.75 -8.53 2.80
CA SER A 43 -29.97 -8.19 4.20
C SER A 43 -28.71 -7.68 4.90
N GLY A 44 -28.77 -6.42 5.34
CA GLY A 44 -27.70 -5.74 6.07
C GLY A 44 -27.51 -6.25 7.49
N LEU A 45 -26.45 -5.81 8.17
CA LEU A 45 -26.25 -6.13 9.58
C LEU A 45 -27.37 -5.59 10.51
N PRO A 46 -27.86 -4.34 10.33
CA PRO A 46 -28.97 -3.83 11.14
C PRO A 46 -30.26 -4.63 10.95
N GLU A 47 -30.57 -5.02 9.70
CA GLU A 47 -31.76 -5.83 9.40
C GLU A 47 -31.65 -7.25 9.98
N LYS A 48 -30.45 -7.80 10.10
CA LYS A 48 -30.19 -9.07 10.79
C LYS A 48 -30.24 -8.95 12.30
N TYR A 49 -29.86 -7.80 12.85
CA TYR A 49 -29.98 -7.51 14.28
C TYR A 49 -31.45 -7.35 14.72
N ALA A 50 -32.30 -6.75 13.86
CA ALA A 50 -33.73 -6.64 14.10
C ALA A 50 -34.43 -8.02 14.18
N GLU A 51 -33.96 -8.99 13.39
CA GLU A 51 -34.50 -10.37 13.33
C GLU A 51 -33.75 -11.37 14.22
N ARG A 52 -33.11 -10.91 15.31
CA ARG A 52 -32.48 -11.81 16.29
C ARG A 52 -33.54 -12.65 17.02
N PRO A 53 -33.18 -13.83 17.59
CA PRO A 53 -34.13 -14.66 18.34
C PRO A 53 -34.72 -13.92 19.54
N GLU A 54 -36.00 -14.17 19.86
CA GLU A 54 -36.75 -13.55 20.97
C GLU A 54 -36.43 -14.20 22.33
N THR A 55 -35.16 -14.45 22.62
CA THR A 55 -34.74 -14.94 23.94
C THR A 55 -34.18 -13.77 24.76
N PRO A 56 -34.30 -13.78 26.11
CA PRO A 56 -33.86 -12.67 26.96
C PRO A 56 -32.38 -12.30 26.77
N GLU A 57 -31.54 -13.27 26.43
CA GLU A 57 -30.13 -13.04 26.11
C GLU A 57 -29.93 -12.08 24.93
N TYR A 58 -30.71 -12.24 23.85
CA TYR A 58 -30.59 -11.42 22.64
C TYR A 58 -31.32 -10.08 22.77
N GLU A 59 -32.36 -9.97 23.59
CA GLU A 59 -33.08 -8.70 23.79
C GLU A 59 -32.26 -7.65 24.53
N SER A 60 -31.35 -8.10 25.41
CA SER A 60 -30.45 -7.19 26.13
C SER A 60 -29.30 -6.64 25.26
N LEU A 61 -29.08 -7.18 24.06
CA LEU A 61 -27.94 -6.82 23.22
C LEU A 61 -28.22 -5.54 22.45
N CYS A 62 -27.27 -4.59 22.52
CA CYS A 62 -27.23 -3.47 21.57
C CYS A 62 -26.61 -3.91 20.22
N LEU A 63 -26.83 -3.11 19.17
CA LEU A 63 -26.27 -3.40 17.84
C LEU A 63 -24.74 -3.51 17.86
N ALA A 64 -24.06 -2.72 18.70
CA ALA A 64 -22.61 -2.81 18.88
C ALA A 64 -22.16 -4.16 19.49
N ASP A 65 -22.86 -4.65 20.51
CA ASP A 65 -22.59 -5.98 21.08
C ASP A 65 -22.84 -7.08 20.05
N PHE A 66 -23.93 -6.98 19.29
CA PHE A 66 -24.27 -7.94 18.24
C PHE A 66 -23.20 -7.98 17.14
N ALA A 67 -22.79 -6.82 16.62
CA ALA A 67 -21.76 -6.69 15.60
C ALA A 67 -20.38 -7.19 16.07
N SER A 68 -20.08 -7.00 17.36
CA SER A 68 -18.79 -7.33 17.94
C SER A 68 -18.64 -8.81 18.28
N GLN A 69 -19.69 -9.41 18.85
CA GLN A 69 -19.66 -10.76 19.42
C GLN A 69 -20.14 -11.84 18.45
N TYR A 70 -20.95 -11.47 17.44
CA TYR A 70 -21.53 -12.42 16.50
C TYR A 70 -20.97 -12.23 15.08
N ARG A 71 -21.07 -13.27 14.26
CA ARG A 71 -20.79 -13.22 12.82
C ARG A 71 -21.92 -13.86 12.05
N THR A 72 -22.28 -13.31 10.89
CA THR A 72 -23.20 -13.96 9.96
C THR A 72 -22.48 -15.14 9.29
N VAL A 73 -23.13 -16.30 9.26
CA VAL A 73 -22.62 -17.51 8.61
C VAL A 73 -23.50 -17.87 7.40
N TYR A 74 -22.88 -18.41 6.35
CA TYR A 74 -23.53 -18.71 5.07
C TYR A 74 -23.33 -20.19 4.67
N ARG A 75 -24.33 -20.75 3.97
CA ARG A 75 -24.33 -22.06 3.27
C ARG A 75 -23.78 -23.27 4.05
N GLN A 76 -22.48 -23.55 3.96
CA GLN A 76 -21.87 -24.76 4.54
C GLN A 76 -21.59 -24.59 6.04
N GLN A 77 -21.44 -23.34 6.52
CA GLN A 77 -21.16 -23.04 7.92
C GLN A 77 -22.43 -22.97 8.80
N SER A 78 -23.63 -22.92 8.20
CA SER A 78 -24.89 -22.95 8.95
C SER A 78 -25.23 -24.34 9.51
N LYS A 79 -24.55 -25.41 9.03
CA LYS A 79 -24.68 -26.78 9.56
C LYS A 79 -23.83 -27.05 10.83
N GLY A 80 -23.11 -26.05 11.34
CA GLY A 80 -22.28 -26.20 12.54
C GLY A 80 -23.10 -26.19 13.84
N LYS A 81 -22.67 -26.94 14.86
CA LYS A 81 -23.35 -27.10 16.18
C LYS A 81 -23.70 -25.81 16.96
N HIS A 82 -23.19 -24.64 16.55
CA HIS A 82 -23.37 -23.37 17.26
C HIS A 82 -23.93 -22.24 16.38
N ALA A 83 -24.51 -22.58 15.22
CA ALA A 83 -25.20 -21.62 14.37
C ALA A 83 -26.66 -21.47 14.84
N VAL A 84 -27.09 -20.24 15.11
CA VAL A 84 -28.45 -19.91 15.54
C VAL A 84 -29.19 -19.25 14.36
N PRO A 85 -30.40 -19.71 13.99
CA PRO A 85 -31.17 -19.11 12.92
C PRO A 85 -31.70 -17.73 13.33
N LEU A 86 -31.74 -16.79 12.38
CA LEU A 86 -32.45 -15.53 12.52
C LEU A 86 -33.91 -15.72 12.09
N LEU A 87 -34.79 -14.86 12.61
CA LEU A 87 -36.19 -14.83 12.21
C LEU A 87 -36.34 -14.38 10.74
N ASN A 88 -37.50 -14.69 10.14
CA ASN A 88 -37.86 -14.28 8.78
C ASN A 88 -36.83 -14.68 7.70
N ASP A 89 -36.21 -15.85 7.86
CA ASP A 89 -35.21 -16.42 6.94
C ASP A 89 -34.02 -15.50 6.60
N LYS A 90 -33.68 -14.53 7.47
CA LYS A 90 -32.56 -13.58 7.23
C LYS A 90 -31.17 -14.17 7.46
N GLY A 91 -31.05 -15.48 7.61
CA GLY A 91 -29.79 -16.23 7.67
C GLY A 91 -29.50 -16.83 9.05
N HIS A 92 -28.22 -17.10 9.33
CA HIS A 92 -27.77 -17.69 10.59
C HIS A 92 -26.64 -16.85 11.19
N ILE A 93 -26.57 -16.82 12.53
CA ILE A 93 -25.51 -16.16 13.29
C ILE A 93 -24.74 -17.16 14.14
N GLN A 94 -23.47 -16.87 14.39
CA GLN A 94 -22.64 -17.68 15.27
C GLN A 94 -21.85 -16.77 16.21
N LYS A 95 -21.86 -17.11 17.51
CA LYS A 95 -21.04 -16.43 18.53
C LYS A 95 -19.55 -16.71 18.28
N ARG A 96 -18.71 -15.68 18.37
CA ARG A 96 -17.28 -15.80 18.12
C ARG A 96 -16.60 -16.47 19.33
N THR A 97 -16.06 -17.66 19.14
CA THR A 97 -15.41 -18.46 20.20
C THR A 97 -13.90 -18.28 20.30
N VAL A 98 -13.21 -17.82 19.23
CA VAL A 98 -11.74 -17.69 19.19
C VAL A 98 -11.33 -16.32 18.65
N GLY A 99 -11.05 -15.36 19.54
CA GLY A 99 -10.48 -14.05 19.19
C GLY A 99 -11.03 -12.88 20.02
N LYS A 100 -10.31 -11.75 20.00
CA LYS A 100 -10.78 -10.48 20.55
C LYS A 100 -12.04 -10.01 19.80
N PRO A 101 -12.96 -9.25 20.43
CA PRO A 101 -14.16 -8.69 19.81
C PRO A 101 -13.88 -8.00 18.47
N ALA A 102 -14.86 -8.01 17.55
CA ALA A 102 -14.74 -7.32 16.26
C ALA A 102 -14.50 -5.82 16.46
N ILE A 103 -13.63 -5.24 15.64
CA ILE A 103 -13.48 -3.77 15.59
C ILE A 103 -14.61 -3.22 14.72
N ILE A 104 -15.42 -2.35 15.32
CA ILE A 104 -16.56 -1.74 14.68
C ILE A 104 -16.12 -0.46 13.95
N ARG A 105 -16.39 -0.37 12.64
CA ARG A 105 -16.18 0.84 11.84
C ARG A 105 -17.52 1.55 11.66
N LEU A 106 -17.53 2.85 11.97
CA LEU A 106 -18.75 3.64 12.11
C LEU A 106 -18.61 4.98 11.38
N ALA A 107 -19.69 5.44 10.76
CA ALA A 107 -19.79 6.80 10.26
C ALA A 107 -19.84 7.78 11.46
N ARG A 108 -19.13 8.89 11.34
CA ARG A 108 -19.09 9.94 12.37
C ARG A 108 -19.87 11.15 11.88
N PHE A 109 -20.77 11.63 12.73
CA PHE A 109 -21.51 12.86 12.52
C PHE A 109 -21.05 13.88 13.56
N SER A 110 -20.97 15.15 13.19
CA SER A 110 -20.63 16.22 14.14
C SER A 110 -21.87 16.57 14.97
N LYS A 111 -21.70 16.67 16.30
CA LYS A 111 -22.75 17.12 17.22
C LYS A 111 -23.22 18.55 16.91
N GLU A 112 -22.33 19.38 16.38
CA GLU A 112 -22.58 20.80 16.10
C GLU A 112 -23.26 21.01 14.73
N LYS A 113 -22.89 20.21 13.72
CA LYS A 113 -23.43 20.35 12.36
C LYS A 113 -24.73 19.58 12.14
N ASP A 114 -24.89 18.41 12.76
CA ASP A 114 -26.09 17.58 12.62
C ASP A 114 -26.37 16.79 13.91
N PRO A 115 -27.02 17.44 14.91
CA PRO A 115 -27.28 16.83 16.21
C PRO A 115 -28.24 15.64 16.11
N GLU A 116 -29.22 15.69 15.21
CA GLU A 116 -30.22 14.62 15.09
C GLU A 116 -29.57 13.31 14.62
N ARG A 117 -28.74 13.35 13.58
CA ARG A 117 -28.00 12.15 13.12
C ARG A 117 -26.97 11.68 14.13
N PHE A 118 -26.36 12.61 14.88
CA PHE A 118 -25.41 12.26 15.93
C PHE A 118 -26.07 11.45 17.06
N TYR A 119 -27.19 11.91 17.62
CA TYR A 119 -27.90 11.18 18.68
C TYR A 119 -28.62 9.95 18.14
N GLY A 120 -29.17 10.01 16.94
CA GLY A 120 -29.76 8.84 16.27
C GLY A 120 -28.76 7.71 16.10
N ARG A 121 -27.51 8.03 15.72
CA ARG A 121 -26.42 7.05 15.67
C ARG A 121 -26.12 6.44 17.02
N LEU A 122 -26.01 7.25 18.08
CA LEU A 122 -25.69 6.76 19.43
C LEU A 122 -26.75 5.76 19.91
N LEU A 123 -28.03 6.11 19.72
CA LEU A 123 -29.16 5.27 20.08
C LEU A 123 -29.16 3.97 19.26
N LYS A 124 -29.06 4.05 17.93
CA LYS A 124 -29.01 2.86 17.05
C LYS A 124 -27.82 1.93 17.33
N LEU A 125 -26.73 2.40 17.93
CA LEU A 125 -25.56 1.55 18.21
C LEU A 125 -25.57 0.96 19.61
N TYR A 126 -25.87 1.80 20.61
CA TYR A 126 -25.59 1.52 22.01
C TYR A 126 -26.85 1.27 22.83
N PHE A 127 -28.04 1.50 22.26
CA PHE A 127 -29.30 1.17 22.88
C PHE A 127 -29.92 -0.09 22.24
N PRO A 128 -30.41 -1.07 23.03
CA PRO A 128 -31.12 -2.23 22.50
C PRO A 128 -32.43 -1.82 21.78
N HIS A 129 -32.66 -2.27 20.55
CA HIS A 129 -33.87 -1.95 19.79
C HIS A 129 -34.15 -3.01 18.71
N ARG A 130 -35.37 -3.06 18.16
CA ARG A 130 -35.71 -3.86 16.97
C ARG A 130 -36.14 -2.98 15.79
N SER A 131 -36.82 -1.86 16.05
CA SER A 131 -37.20 -0.84 15.06
C SER A 131 -36.62 0.53 15.41
N ASN A 132 -36.56 1.43 14.42
CA ASN A 132 -36.30 2.85 14.68
C ASN A 132 -37.40 3.50 15.54
N ASP A 133 -38.63 2.96 15.50
CA ASP A 133 -39.74 3.41 16.35
C ASP A 133 -39.47 3.15 17.83
N ASP A 134 -38.56 2.21 18.15
CA ASP A 134 -38.16 1.97 19.53
C ASP A 134 -37.31 3.08 20.13
N LEU A 135 -36.74 3.93 19.27
CA LEU A 135 -35.77 4.96 19.58
C LEU A 135 -36.40 6.37 19.59
N LYS A 136 -37.72 6.44 19.44
CA LYS A 136 -38.55 7.66 19.52
C LYS A 136 -39.79 7.34 20.35
N SER A 137 -40.38 8.32 21.01
CA SER A 137 -41.68 8.15 21.69
C SER A 137 -42.61 9.30 21.35
N LYS A 138 -43.92 9.15 21.62
CA LYS A 138 -44.90 10.23 21.42
C LYS A 138 -44.55 11.50 22.22
N GLU A 139 -43.85 11.34 23.34
CA GLU A 139 -43.38 12.43 24.22
C GLU A 139 -41.99 12.96 23.81
N CYS A 140 -41.18 12.16 23.11
CA CYS A 140 -39.85 12.51 22.61
C CYS A 140 -39.74 12.17 21.11
N PRO A 141 -40.25 13.05 20.21
CA PRO A 141 -40.27 12.78 18.77
C PRO A 141 -38.89 12.79 18.11
N THR A 142 -37.89 13.42 18.75
CA THR A 142 -36.52 13.50 18.22
C THR A 142 -35.56 12.55 18.94
N TYR A 143 -34.54 12.07 18.21
CA TYR A 143 -33.49 11.22 18.79
C TYR A 143 -32.71 11.93 19.91
N GLU A 144 -32.57 13.26 19.83
CA GLU A 144 -31.90 14.05 20.86
C GLU A 144 -32.70 14.09 22.17
N GLN A 145 -34.01 14.34 22.08
CA GLN A 145 -34.89 14.36 23.27
C GLN A 145 -34.98 12.98 23.90
N PHE A 146 -35.08 11.93 23.08
CA PHE A 146 -35.11 10.54 23.57
C PHE A 146 -33.80 10.14 24.25
N TYR A 147 -32.64 10.57 23.73
CA TYR A 147 -31.38 10.34 24.41
C TYR A 147 -31.28 11.10 25.76
N LYS A 148 -31.79 12.32 25.85
CA LYS A 148 -31.66 13.15 27.07
C LYS A 148 -32.64 12.77 28.18
N CYS A 149 -33.90 12.47 27.82
CA CYS A 149 -35.01 12.33 28.78
C CYS A 149 -35.79 11.03 28.60
N GLY A 150 -35.40 10.17 27.65
CA GLY A 150 -36.10 8.91 27.37
C GLY A 150 -35.92 7.89 28.48
N HIS A 151 -37.00 7.17 28.76
CA HIS A 151 -37.06 6.05 29.68
C HIS A 151 -37.67 4.85 28.96
N LYS A 152 -37.01 3.70 29.00
CA LYS A 152 -37.53 2.48 28.36
C LYS A 152 -37.04 1.23 29.10
N TRP A 153 -37.95 0.28 29.28
CA TRP A 153 -37.73 -0.96 30.06
C TRP A 153 -37.18 -0.75 31.48
N GLY A 154 -37.58 0.36 32.14
CA GLY A 154 -37.17 0.68 33.51
C GLY A 154 -35.76 1.30 33.63
N TYR A 155 -35.08 1.58 32.52
CA TYR A 155 -33.78 2.23 32.51
C TYR A 155 -33.83 3.61 31.87
N GLU A 156 -33.06 4.55 32.42
CA GLU A 156 -32.73 5.80 31.75
C GLU A 156 -31.86 5.50 30.52
N VAL A 157 -32.20 6.12 29.39
CA VAL A 157 -31.51 5.88 28.12
C VAL A 157 -30.07 6.41 28.15
N ARG A 158 -29.85 7.59 28.76
CA ARG A 158 -28.55 8.27 28.76
C ARG A 158 -27.44 7.50 29.46
N PRO A 159 -27.59 7.04 30.72
CA PRO A 159 -26.52 6.34 31.42
C PRO A 159 -26.16 5.01 30.76
N LEU A 160 -27.16 4.30 30.20
CA LEU A 160 -26.96 3.04 29.50
C LEU A 160 -26.14 3.22 28.22
N VAL A 161 -26.51 4.21 27.40
CA VAL A 161 -25.80 4.53 26.16
C VAL A 161 -24.38 5.01 26.44
N ASP A 162 -24.17 5.83 27.47
CA ASP A 162 -22.83 6.33 27.83
C ASP A 162 -21.91 5.23 28.34
N ALA A 163 -22.44 4.26 29.10
CA ALA A 163 -21.69 3.09 29.56
C ALA A 163 -21.24 2.22 28.37
N MET A 164 -22.16 1.93 27.44
CA MET A 164 -21.85 1.13 26.23
C MET A 164 -20.91 1.88 25.27
N LYS A 165 -21.09 3.19 25.12
CA LYS A 165 -20.18 4.06 24.38
C LYS A 165 -18.78 4.01 24.97
N LYS A 166 -18.61 4.07 26.30
CA LYS A 166 -17.30 3.97 26.95
C LYS A 166 -16.62 2.62 26.72
N LYS A 167 -17.39 1.53 26.65
CA LYS A 167 -16.89 0.17 26.38
C LYS A 167 -16.30 0.03 24.96
N TYR A 168 -16.92 0.64 23.96
CA TYR A 168 -16.53 0.49 22.55
C TYR A 168 -15.71 1.67 21.99
N GLU A 169 -15.94 2.89 22.48
CA GLU A 169 -15.24 4.13 22.11
C GLU A 169 -14.28 4.61 23.20
N GLY A 170 -13.96 3.80 24.23
CA GLY A 170 -13.08 4.21 25.34
C GLY A 170 -11.67 4.64 24.91
N HIS A 171 -11.17 4.09 23.80
CA HIS A 171 -9.93 4.56 23.14
C HIS A 171 -10.17 5.63 22.07
N GLY A 172 -11.43 5.89 21.72
CA GLY A 172 -11.89 6.83 20.70
C GLY A 172 -11.44 8.26 20.97
N LYS A 173 -11.57 8.77 22.21
CA LYS A 173 -11.08 10.11 22.58
C LYS A 173 -9.55 10.25 22.46
N ARG A 174 -8.80 9.16 22.71
CA ARG A 174 -7.34 9.14 22.58
C ARG A 174 -6.91 9.07 21.12
N ILE A 175 -7.69 8.35 20.30
CA ILE A 175 -7.57 8.31 18.83
C ILE A 175 -8.00 9.64 18.20
N GLU A 176 -9.00 10.32 18.77
CA GLU A 176 -9.51 11.63 18.35
C GLU A 176 -8.51 12.73 18.66
N LYS A 177 -7.97 12.76 19.88
CA LYS A 177 -6.86 13.67 20.23
C LYS A 177 -5.61 13.40 19.38
N ALA A 178 -5.40 12.15 18.95
CA ALA A 178 -4.33 11.79 18.01
C ALA A 178 -4.67 12.19 16.56
N LEU A 179 -5.93 12.07 16.13
CA LEU A 179 -6.42 12.48 14.81
C LEU A 179 -6.48 14.00 14.66
N GLU A 180 -6.93 14.73 15.67
CA GLU A 180 -6.90 16.18 15.76
C GLU A 180 -5.46 16.70 15.73
N LYS A 181 -4.54 16.02 16.45
CA LYS A 181 -3.11 16.27 16.28
C LYS A 181 -2.65 16.01 14.86
N ILE A 182 -3.01 14.88 14.25
CA ILE A 182 -2.71 14.58 12.83
C ILE A 182 -3.39 15.56 11.86
N GLN A 183 -4.46 16.24 12.25
CA GLN A 183 -5.19 17.16 11.38
C GLN A 183 -4.67 18.60 11.53
N GLN A 184 -4.15 18.96 12.71
CA GLN A 184 -3.44 20.22 12.98
C GLN A 184 -1.96 20.17 12.55
N GLU A 185 -1.30 19.04 12.74
CA GLU A 185 0.12 18.81 12.42
C GLU A 185 0.30 18.18 11.01
N GLY A 186 -0.79 17.81 10.34
CA GLY A 186 -0.79 17.12 9.04
C GLY A 186 -0.69 15.59 9.17
N LEU A 187 -1.19 14.87 8.14
CA LEU A 187 -1.03 13.41 8.04
C LEU A 187 0.44 13.09 8.26
N VAL A 188 0.75 12.31 9.31
CA VAL A 188 2.05 11.64 9.42
C VAL A 188 2.10 10.61 8.30
N VAL A 189 2.39 11.10 7.09
CA VAL A 189 2.76 10.33 5.90
C VAL A 189 3.93 9.38 6.25
N ASP A 190 4.59 9.63 7.38
CA ASP A 190 5.76 8.94 7.90
C ASP A 190 5.51 7.66 8.69
N ALA A 191 4.28 7.19 8.86
CA ALA A 191 4.06 5.91 9.55
C ALA A 191 4.69 4.72 8.77
N TRP A 192 4.84 4.84 7.44
CA TRP A 192 5.66 3.92 6.64
C TRP A 192 7.15 4.29 6.65
N ASN A 193 7.47 5.58 6.75
CA ASN A 193 8.84 6.12 6.77
C ASN A 193 9.58 5.76 8.08
N SER A 194 8.86 5.45 9.16
CA SER A 194 9.42 4.94 10.43
C SER A 194 9.79 3.46 10.42
N PHE A 195 9.25 2.64 9.49
CA PHE A 195 9.56 1.21 9.44
C PHE A 195 10.79 0.87 8.59
N ALA A 196 11.24 1.81 7.77
CA ALA A 196 12.40 1.69 6.90
C ALA A 196 13.15 3.03 6.90
N PRO A 197 13.86 3.39 7.98
CA PRO A 197 14.58 4.66 8.07
C PRO A 197 15.57 4.85 6.92
N GLU A 198 16.08 3.75 6.35
CA GLU A 198 16.91 3.74 5.15
C GLU A 198 16.20 4.34 3.91
N VAL A 199 14.89 4.16 3.77
CA VAL A 199 14.07 4.71 2.69
C VAL A 199 13.82 6.20 2.91
N GLU A 200 13.76 6.66 4.16
CA GLU A 200 13.59 8.08 4.51
C GLU A 200 14.89 8.87 4.36
N VAL A 201 16.06 8.30 4.70
CA VAL A 201 17.36 8.93 4.38
C VAL A 201 17.49 9.12 2.87
N ASP A 202 17.12 8.10 2.08
CA ASP A 202 17.07 8.22 0.63
C ASP A 202 16.07 9.29 0.19
N ARG A 203 14.90 9.38 0.82
CA ARG A 203 13.89 10.40 0.52
C ARG A 203 14.37 11.82 0.86
N LEU A 204 14.99 12.01 2.01
CA LEU A 204 15.52 13.30 2.49
C LEU A 204 16.70 13.76 1.63
N GLU A 205 17.60 12.85 1.24
CA GLU A 205 18.59 13.14 0.21
C GLU A 205 17.91 13.53 -1.11
N CYS A 206 16.84 12.84 -1.55
CA CYS A 206 16.11 13.24 -2.76
C CYS A 206 15.43 14.62 -2.64
N ILE A 207 14.93 14.98 -1.46
CA ILE A 207 14.26 16.26 -1.21
C ILE A 207 15.29 17.39 -1.17
N ASN A 208 16.41 17.21 -0.48
CA ASN A 208 17.54 18.16 -0.50
C ASN A 208 18.21 18.30 -1.88
N GLN A 209 17.96 17.38 -2.80
CA GLN A 209 18.43 17.42 -4.19
C GLN A 209 17.47 18.17 -5.13
N ARG A 210 16.32 18.65 -4.66
CA ARG A 210 15.38 19.50 -5.42
C ARG A 210 15.70 20.98 -5.13
N GLU A 211 15.62 21.84 -6.14
CA GLU A 211 15.76 23.29 -5.94
C GLU A 211 14.57 23.85 -5.14
N ASP A 212 14.84 24.82 -4.27
CA ASP A 212 13.80 25.54 -3.53
C ASP A 212 12.86 26.27 -4.50
N ILE A 213 11.56 26.06 -4.35
CA ILE A 213 10.55 26.71 -5.17
C ILE A 213 10.50 28.20 -4.80
N ASN A 214 10.67 29.07 -5.79
CA ASN A 214 10.66 30.51 -5.62
C ASN A 214 9.28 30.98 -5.12
N PRO A 215 9.17 31.63 -3.94
CA PRO A 215 7.88 31.95 -3.31
C PRO A 215 7.04 33.00 -4.07
N ASN A 216 7.56 33.60 -5.14
CA ASN A 216 6.86 34.59 -5.97
C ASN A 216 6.29 34.03 -7.29
N GLU A 217 6.42 32.73 -7.56
CA GLU A 217 5.56 32.09 -8.57
C GLU A 217 4.26 31.68 -7.89
N GLU A 218 3.21 32.48 -8.07
CA GLU A 218 1.83 32.14 -7.69
C GLU A 218 1.40 30.88 -8.47
N ASN A 219 1.68 29.71 -7.88
CA ASN A 219 0.94 28.51 -8.20
C ASN A 219 -0.48 28.73 -7.70
N GLU A 220 -1.44 28.85 -8.62
CA GLU A 220 -2.82 28.56 -8.33
C GLU A 220 -2.84 27.24 -7.55
N MET A 221 -3.24 27.33 -6.29
CA MET A 221 -3.31 26.20 -5.40
C MET A 221 -4.42 25.29 -5.92
N ASP A 222 -4.05 24.32 -6.76
CA ASP A 222 -4.95 23.29 -7.24
C ASP A 222 -5.58 22.61 -6.03
N ASN A 223 -6.86 22.89 -5.83
CA ASN A 223 -7.69 22.28 -4.81
C ASN A 223 -7.55 20.76 -4.92
N VAL A 224 -6.98 20.14 -3.89
CA VAL A 224 -6.90 18.68 -3.76
C VAL A 224 -8.32 18.12 -3.73
N PRO A 225 -8.79 17.40 -4.77
CA PRO A 225 -10.11 16.79 -4.74
C PRO A 225 -9.96 15.40 -4.12
N ASP A 226 -10.13 15.31 -2.82
CA ASP A 226 -10.49 14.04 -2.20
C ASP A 226 -11.88 13.63 -2.73
N PHE A 227 -11.93 12.52 -3.47
CA PHE A 227 -13.14 11.78 -3.83
C PHE A 227 -14.26 12.57 -4.54
N ALA A 228 -13.99 13.11 -5.73
CA ALA A 228 -15.02 13.31 -6.75
C ALA A 228 -14.80 12.30 -7.88
N VAL A 229 -15.73 11.36 -8.04
CA VAL A 229 -15.84 10.54 -9.25
C VAL A 229 -16.50 11.41 -10.31
N ASP A 230 -15.70 12.23 -10.99
CA ASP A 230 -16.20 12.90 -12.19
C ASP A 230 -16.11 11.97 -13.39
N ARG A 231 -17.30 11.58 -13.85
CA ARG A 231 -17.55 10.76 -15.03
C ARG A 231 -17.61 11.63 -16.27
N THR A 232 -16.57 12.41 -16.57
CA THR A 232 -16.54 13.20 -17.80
C THR A 232 -15.09 13.49 -18.22
N SER A 233 -14.54 12.57 -19.01
CA SER A 233 -13.75 12.86 -20.22
C SER A 233 -12.80 14.07 -20.23
N SER A 234 -11.57 13.83 -19.79
CA SER A 234 -10.33 14.24 -20.48
C SER A 234 -9.15 13.43 -19.91
N MET A 235 -9.07 12.16 -20.30
CA MET A 235 -7.99 11.26 -19.91
C MET A 235 -6.66 11.64 -20.61
N ALA A 236 -6.02 12.74 -20.24
CA ALA A 236 -4.60 12.93 -20.53
C ALA A 236 -3.78 12.15 -19.48
N VAL A 237 -2.80 11.36 -19.94
CA VAL A 237 -1.78 10.83 -19.04
C VAL A 237 -0.89 12.03 -18.71
N PRO A 238 -0.67 12.41 -17.43
CA PRO A 238 0.22 13.52 -17.12
C PRO A 238 1.60 13.23 -17.73
N ALA A 239 2.11 14.22 -18.47
CA ALA A 239 3.39 14.18 -19.15
C ALA A 239 4.49 13.72 -18.16
N ILE A 240 5.37 12.85 -18.65
CA ILE A 240 6.51 12.36 -17.87
C ILE A 240 7.58 13.45 -17.95
N GLU A 241 7.53 14.41 -17.04
CA GLU A 241 8.65 15.32 -16.81
C GLU A 241 9.22 15.05 -15.41
N ALA A 242 10.33 14.32 -15.37
CA ALA A 242 11.21 14.35 -14.22
C ALA A 242 11.78 15.78 -14.08
N PRO A 243 11.97 16.29 -12.85
CA PRO A 243 12.51 17.64 -12.65
C PRO A 243 13.85 17.79 -13.36
N LYS A 244 14.01 18.86 -14.15
CA LYS A 244 15.27 19.15 -14.85
C LYS A 244 16.34 19.49 -13.82
N LEU A 245 17.27 18.57 -13.59
CA LEU A 245 18.39 18.78 -12.68
C LEU A 245 19.41 19.75 -13.28
N SER A 246 19.96 20.65 -12.46
CA SER A 246 20.93 21.64 -12.92
C SER A 246 22.23 20.96 -13.41
N PRO A 247 22.90 21.48 -14.47
CA PRO A 247 24.09 20.86 -15.02
C PRO A 247 25.26 20.68 -14.03
N ASP A 248 25.38 21.59 -13.06
CA ASP A 248 26.42 21.52 -12.03
C ASP A 248 26.14 20.44 -10.99
N PHE A 249 24.86 20.21 -10.68
CA PHE A 249 24.44 19.11 -9.82
C PHE A 249 24.73 17.76 -10.48
N VAL A 250 24.45 17.63 -11.78
CA VAL A 250 24.74 16.40 -12.55
C VAL A 250 26.24 16.09 -12.58
N ARG A 251 27.12 17.09 -12.71
CA ARG A 251 28.58 16.87 -12.62
C ARG A 251 29.02 16.40 -11.23
N LYS A 252 28.40 16.91 -10.17
CA LYS A 252 28.66 16.43 -8.80
C LYS A 252 28.20 14.99 -8.63
N LEU A 253 27.04 14.62 -9.16
CA LEU A 253 26.52 13.24 -9.15
C LEU A 253 27.52 12.25 -9.78
N TYR A 254 28.07 12.59 -10.96
CA TYR A 254 29.02 11.72 -11.65
C TYR A 254 30.36 11.56 -10.91
N ARG A 255 30.82 12.62 -10.23
CA ARG A 255 32.03 12.56 -9.39
C ARG A 255 31.86 11.70 -8.14
N GLY A 256 30.62 11.48 -7.71
CA GLY A 256 30.29 10.66 -6.53
C GLY A 256 30.20 9.16 -6.81
N LEU A 257 30.36 8.71 -8.06
CA LEU A 257 30.31 7.30 -8.41
C LEU A 257 31.58 6.58 -7.95
N ASN A 258 31.41 5.41 -7.33
CA ASN A 258 32.54 4.52 -7.08
C ASN A 258 32.95 3.74 -8.34
N GLU A 259 34.05 2.98 -8.29
CA GLU A 259 34.60 2.27 -9.45
C GLU A 259 33.61 1.28 -10.07
N THR A 260 32.92 0.47 -9.24
CA THR A 260 31.91 -0.50 -9.72
C THR A 260 30.67 0.17 -10.32
N GLN A 261 30.21 1.27 -9.72
CA GLN A 261 29.10 2.08 -10.22
C GLN A 261 29.50 2.82 -11.52
N ALA A 262 30.72 3.32 -11.60
CA ALA A 262 31.27 3.97 -12.78
C ALA A 262 31.43 2.99 -13.94
N SER A 263 31.87 1.76 -13.67
CA SER A 263 31.96 0.71 -14.69
C SER A 263 30.62 0.49 -15.38
N ILE A 264 29.55 0.22 -14.63
CA ILE A 264 28.22 0.02 -15.22
C ILE A 264 27.70 1.30 -15.90
N PHE A 265 27.93 2.47 -15.29
CA PHE A 265 27.54 3.75 -15.86
C PHE A 265 28.18 3.99 -17.24
N TYR A 266 29.50 3.80 -17.37
CA TYR A 266 30.20 4.00 -18.64
C TYR A 266 29.85 2.94 -19.69
N THR A 267 29.59 1.69 -19.29
CA THR A 267 29.09 0.65 -20.20
C THR A 267 27.75 1.05 -20.81
N LEU A 268 26.79 1.52 -20.00
CA LEU A 268 25.48 1.95 -20.51
C LEU A 268 25.60 3.25 -21.33
N ARG A 269 26.49 4.16 -20.94
CA ARG A 269 26.77 5.38 -21.69
C ARG A 269 27.31 5.08 -23.08
N ASP A 270 28.29 4.17 -23.19
CA ASP A 270 28.84 3.72 -24.47
C ASP A 270 27.76 3.07 -25.35
N TRP A 271 26.90 2.24 -24.77
CA TRP A 271 25.75 1.68 -25.47
C TRP A 271 24.82 2.77 -26.05
N CYS A 272 24.47 3.77 -25.24
CA CYS A 272 23.65 4.90 -25.68
C CYS A 272 24.32 5.71 -26.81
N LEU A 273 25.64 5.94 -26.74
CA LEU A 273 26.39 6.64 -27.77
C LEU A 273 26.40 5.85 -29.09
N LYS A 274 26.71 4.55 -29.04
CA LYS A 274 26.64 3.65 -30.20
C LYS A 274 25.26 3.65 -30.85
N ARG A 275 24.20 3.70 -30.03
CA ARG A 275 22.82 3.78 -30.50
C ARG A 275 22.55 5.08 -31.26
N VAL A 276 23.00 6.23 -30.75
CA VAL A 276 22.84 7.55 -31.42
C VAL A 276 23.69 7.67 -32.68
N TRP A 277 24.88 7.06 -32.69
CA TRP A 277 25.77 7.03 -33.86
C TRP A 277 25.31 6.07 -34.97
N GLY A 278 24.21 5.34 -34.78
CA GLY A 278 23.65 4.45 -35.80
C GLY A 278 24.26 3.05 -35.85
N HIS A 279 25.12 2.68 -34.89
CA HIS A 279 25.74 1.35 -34.82
C HIS A 279 24.80 0.22 -34.38
N ASN A 280 23.53 0.52 -34.07
CA ASN A 280 22.50 -0.45 -33.67
C ASN A 280 23.00 -1.54 -32.71
N PRO A 281 23.48 -1.17 -31.51
CA PRO A 281 24.00 -2.12 -30.55
C PRO A 281 22.93 -3.14 -30.11
N ASP A 282 23.37 -4.35 -29.77
CA ASP A 282 22.49 -5.40 -29.25
C ASP A 282 21.85 -4.99 -27.92
N GLN A 283 20.69 -5.58 -27.60
CA GLN A 283 20.01 -5.36 -26.33
C GLN A 283 20.89 -5.83 -25.17
N PHE A 284 20.93 -5.04 -24.11
CA PHE A 284 21.55 -5.46 -22.85
C PHE A 284 20.48 -5.82 -21.81
N PHE A 285 20.83 -6.77 -20.95
CA PHE A 285 20.04 -7.18 -19.79
C PHE A 285 20.98 -7.26 -18.60
N TYR A 286 21.02 -6.21 -17.80
CA TYR A 286 21.89 -6.13 -16.63
C TYR A 286 21.08 -6.19 -15.35
N PHE A 287 21.60 -6.95 -14.37
CA PHE A 287 21.10 -6.97 -13.02
C PHE A 287 22.18 -6.42 -12.07
N VAL A 288 21.93 -5.23 -11.52
CA VAL A 288 22.81 -4.61 -10.52
C VAL A 288 22.35 -5.03 -9.13
N SER A 289 23.12 -5.91 -8.50
CA SER A 289 22.95 -6.31 -7.11
C SER A 289 23.85 -5.50 -6.19
N GLY A 290 23.51 -5.43 -4.91
CA GLY A 290 24.35 -4.80 -3.90
C GLY A 290 23.63 -4.73 -2.56
N GLY A 291 24.40 -4.74 -1.47
CA GLY A 291 23.86 -4.63 -0.12
C GLY A 291 23.11 -3.32 0.12
N ALA A 292 22.44 -3.25 1.28
CA ALA A 292 21.92 -1.98 1.77
C ALA A 292 23.05 -0.95 1.85
N GLY A 293 22.78 0.30 1.44
CA GLY A 293 23.78 1.37 1.49
C GLY A 293 24.88 1.35 0.41
N CYS A 294 24.87 0.45 -0.57
CA CYS A 294 25.84 0.43 -1.68
C CYS A 294 25.61 1.51 -2.77
N GLY A 295 24.66 2.42 -2.59
CA GLY A 295 24.37 3.50 -3.54
C GLY A 295 23.65 3.07 -4.83
N LYS A 296 22.84 2.01 -4.78
CA LYS A 296 22.05 1.53 -5.95
C LYS A 296 21.18 2.62 -6.58
N SER A 297 20.38 3.33 -5.77
CA SER A 297 19.49 4.39 -6.25
C SER A 297 20.26 5.60 -6.80
N HIS A 298 21.46 5.89 -6.27
CA HIS A 298 22.36 6.91 -6.81
C HIS A 298 22.85 6.54 -8.22
N ALA A 299 23.26 5.28 -8.41
CA ALA A 299 23.67 4.78 -9.72
C ALA A 299 22.51 4.84 -10.73
N ILE A 300 21.30 4.47 -10.32
CA ILE A 300 20.08 4.56 -11.15
C ILE A 300 19.87 6.00 -11.64
N LYS A 301 19.92 6.99 -10.73
CA LYS A 301 19.73 8.40 -11.08
C LYS A 301 20.77 8.88 -12.09
N CYS A 302 22.06 8.56 -11.86
CA CYS A 302 23.14 8.95 -12.77
C CYS A 302 22.93 8.36 -14.17
N ILE A 303 22.63 7.06 -14.24
CA ILE A 303 22.39 6.35 -15.50
C ILE A 303 21.17 6.92 -16.22
N HIS A 304 20.06 7.13 -15.50
CA HIS A 304 18.83 7.68 -16.06
C HIS A 304 19.06 9.05 -16.71
N GLU A 305 19.74 9.97 -16.03
CA GLU A 305 19.99 11.31 -16.54
C GLU A 305 20.89 11.29 -17.78
N GLU A 306 22.02 10.58 -17.74
CA GLU A 306 22.95 10.53 -18.88
C GLU A 306 22.33 9.80 -20.08
N ALA A 307 21.67 8.66 -19.85
CA ALA A 307 21.03 7.89 -20.92
C ALA A 307 19.89 8.69 -21.56
N THR A 308 19.06 9.36 -20.77
CA THR A 308 17.98 10.22 -21.29
C THR A 308 18.54 11.37 -22.12
N LYS A 309 19.62 12.00 -21.65
CA LYS A 309 20.29 13.10 -22.36
C LYS A 309 20.86 12.66 -23.71
N ILE A 310 21.53 11.50 -23.75
CA ILE A 310 22.13 10.98 -24.99
C ILE A 310 21.03 10.51 -25.95
N LEU A 311 20.10 9.67 -25.50
CA LEU A 311 19.09 9.06 -26.37
C LEU A 311 18.10 10.08 -26.94
N ARG A 312 17.87 11.22 -26.27
CA ARG A 312 17.10 12.35 -26.81
C ARG A 312 17.72 12.96 -28.07
N GLN A 313 18.98 12.67 -28.39
CA GLN A 313 19.61 13.13 -29.62
C GLN A 313 19.21 12.32 -30.86
N LEU A 314 18.54 11.17 -30.69
CA LEU A 314 18.06 10.36 -31.80
C LEU A 314 17.11 11.15 -32.71
N PRO A 315 17.14 10.94 -34.04
CA PRO A 315 16.32 11.70 -35.00
C PRO A 315 14.83 11.72 -34.65
N ARG A 316 14.29 10.60 -34.15
CA ARG A 316 12.86 10.44 -33.79
C ARG A 316 12.39 11.42 -32.70
N PHE A 317 13.29 11.85 -31.82
CA PHE A 317 12.97 12.87 -30.80
C PHE A 317 13.12 14.30 -31.31
N ARG A 318 13.89 14.51 -32.40
CA ARG A 318 14.05 15.84 -33.02
C ARG A 318 12.85 16.18 -33.91
N ASP A 319 12.37 15.19 -34.67
CA ASP A 319 11.33 15.39 -35.69
C ASP A 319 9.92 15.48 -35.08
N GLN A 320 9.66 14.80 -33.95
CA GLN A 320 8.33 14.78 -33.34
C GLN A 320 8.05 15.94 -32.38
N GLY A 321 9.06 16.73 -31.98
CA GLY A 321 8.91 17.91 -31.11
C GLY A 321 8.31 17.68 -29.71
N ASP A 322 7.75 16.50 -29.48
CA ASP A 322 6.96 16.18 -28.31
C ASP A 322 7.86 15.57 -27.22
N LYS A 323 8.26 16.45 -26.30
CA LYS A 323 9.03 16.10 -25.10
C LYS A 323 8.27 15.13 -24.17
N SER A 324 7.00 14.83 -24.46
CA SER A 324 6.15 13.97 -23.64
C SER A 324 6.53 12.48 -23.69
N THR A 325 7.24 12.02 -24.73
CA THR A 325 7.61 10.59 -24.86
C THR A 325 8.96 10.29 -24.18
N PRO A 326 9.02 9.33 -23.24
CA PRO A 326 10.25 9.01 -22.53
C PRO A 326 11.18 8.10 -23.35
N ALA A 327 12.48 8.41 -23.37
CA ALA A 327 13.52 7.54 -23.92
C ALA A 327 13.92 6.40 -22.96
N VAL A 328 13.88 6.70 -21.66
CA VAL A 328 14.20 5.77 -20.56
C VAL A 328 13.00 5.68 -19.64
N LEU A 329 12.58 4.46 -19.31
CA LEU A 329 11.46 4.22 -18.39
C LEU A 329 12.02 3.91 -17.02
N LEU A 330 11.66 4.73 -16.03
CA LEU A 330 12.09 4.54 -14.66
C LEU A 330 10.95 3.94 -13.83
N THR A 331 11.14 2.70 -13.39
CA THR A 331 10.10 1.93 -12.71
C THR A 331 10.57 1.26 -11.44
N ALA A 332 9.64 0.97 -10.53
CA ALA A 332 9.90 0.14 -9.34
C ALA A 332 8.71 -0.77 -9.00
N CYS A 333 8.92 -1.73 -8.09
CA CYS A 333 7.85 -2.62 -7.64
C CYS A 333 6.84 -1.93 -6.70
N THR A 334 7.30 -1.05 -5.81
CA THR A 334 6.48 -0.38 -4.79
C THR A 334 6.38 1.13 -5.05
N GLY A 335 5.32 1.76 -4.53
CA GLY A 335 5.12 3.21 -4.68
C GLY A 335 6.21 4.03 -4.00
N THR A 336 6.72 3.58 -2.85
CA THR A 336 7.80 4.23 -2.12
C THR A 336 9.12 4.16 -2.89
N ALA A 337 9.49 2.98 -3.40
CA ALA A 337 10.69 2.83 -4.21
C ALA A 337 10.61 3.64 -5.51
N ALA A 338 9.43 3.64 -6.17
CA ALA A 338 9.19 4.46 -7.35
C ALA A 338 9.36 5.95 -7.03
N PHE A 339 8.84 6.41 -5.89
CA PHE A 339 9.00 7.80 -5.46
C PHE A 339 10.47 8.17 -5.23
N ASN A 340 11.28 7.31 -4.60
CA ASN A 340 12.69 7.56 -4.31
C ASN A 340 13.54 7.78 -5.58
N ILE A 341 13.23 7.07 -6.65
CA ILE A 341 13.89 7.30 -7.94
C ILE A 341 13.17 8.33 -8.82
N SER A 342 12.08 8.94 -8.36
CA SER A 342 11.20 9.79 -9.19
C SER A 342 10.63 9.08 -10.43
N GLY A 343 10.37 7.78 -10.30
CA GLY A 343 9.76 6.92 -11.31
C GLY A 343 8.29 6.57 -11.01
N LYS A 344 7.78 5.55 -11.71
CA LYS A 344 6.41 5.02 -11.53
C LYS A 344 6.42 3.54 -11.16
N THR A 345 5.36 3.04 -10.54
CA THR A 345 5.27 1.58 -10.32
C THR A 345 5.07 0.84 -11.64
N LEU A 346 5.60 -0.39 -11.75
CA LEU A 346 5.39 -1.25 -12.92
C LEU A 346 3.89 -1.39 -13.26
N HIS A 347 3.05 -1.55 -12.23
CA HIS A 347 1.60 -1.68 -12.38
C HIS A 347 0.96 -0.43 -12.97
N SER A 348 1.32 0.75 -12.48
CA SER A 348 0.79 2.03 -12.96
C SER A 348 1.27 2.33 -14.38
N MET A 349 2.57 2.15 -14.62
CA MET A 349 3.21 2.48 -15.90
C MET A 349 2.66 1.64 -17.05
N LEU A 350 2.47 0.34 -16.83
CA LEU A 350 2.08 -0.61 -17.87
C LEU A 350 0.59 -0.97 -17.85
N LYS A 351 -0.21 -0.35 -16.96
CA LYS A 351 -1.63 -0.67 -16.73
C LYS A 351 -1.83 -2.18 -16.52
N LEU A 352 -1.08 -2.75 -15.59
CA LEU A 352 -1.16 -4.18 -15.28
C LEU A 352 -2.38 -4.46 -14.39
N PRO A 353 -3.10 -5.58 -14.62
CA PRO A 353 -4.18 -5.98 -13.72
C PRO A 353 -3.64 -6.40 -12.35
N ARG A 354 -4.45 -6.24 -11.30
CA ARG A 354 -4.08 -6.70 -9.94
C ARG A 354 -3.92 -8.22 -9.84
N SER A 355 -4.61 -8.96 -10.70
CA SER A 355 -4.50 -10.42 -10.80
C SER A 355 -3.76 -10.75 -12.08
N LEU A 356 -2.57 -11.34 -11.94
CA LEU A 356 -1.71 -11.78 -13.03
C LEU A 356 -1.94 -13.25 -13.40
N LYS A 357 -3.10 -13.80 -12.99
CA LYS A 357 -3.45 -15.19 -13.30
C LYS A 357 -3.66 -15.37 -14.80
N PRO A 358 -3.25 -16.51 -15.37
CA PRO A 358 -3.56 -16.85 -16.75
C PRO A 358 -5.08 -16.88 -16.99
N PRO A 359 -5.54 -16.58 -18.23
CA PRO A 359 -4.75 -16.19 -19.40
C PRO A 359 -4.23 -14.74 -19.33
N TYR A 360 -3.19 -14.41 -20.11
CA TYR A 360 -2.68 -13.04 -20.22
C TYR A 360 -3.79 -12.09 -20.71
N LEU A 361 -4.07 -11.06 -19.92
CA LEU A 361 -5.00 -9.99 -20.26
C LEU A 361 -4.27 -8.85 -20.97
N GLY A 362 -4.62 -8.61 -22.24
CA GLY A 362 -4.07 -7.54 -23.08
C GLY A 362 -4.63 -6.16 -22.75
N LEU A 363 -4.08 -5.12 -23.40
CA LEU A 363 -4.49 -3.71 -23.22
C LEU A 363 -5.82 -3.34 -23.88
N GLY A 364 -6.30 -4.12 -24.87
CA GLY A 364 -7.48 -3.74 -25.68
C GLY A 364 -7.31 -2.35 -26.28
N ASN A 365 -8.34 -1.50 -26.17
CA ASN A 365 -8.37 -0.13 -26.71
C ASN A 365 -7.31 0.81 -26.10
N ALA A 366 -6.69 0.44 -24.96
CA ALA A 366 -5.62 1.24 -24.36
C ALA A 366 -4.24 1.01 -25.03
N LEU A 367 -4.14 0.06 -25.96
CA LEU A 367 -2.91 -0.31 -26.64
C LEU A 367 -2.36 0.83 -27.48
N ASP A 368 -3.17 1.38 -28.38
CA ASP A 368 -2.71 2.42 -29.32
C ASP A 368 -2.12 3.62 -28.59
N LYS A 369 -2.76 4.03 -27.49
CA LYS A 369 -2.29 5.10 -26.64
C LYS A 369 -0.97 4.77 -25.94
N MET A 370 -0.83 3.55 -25.42
CA MET A 370 0.40 3.10 -24.76
C MET A 370 1.54 2.96 -25.77
N SER A 371 1.26 2.43 -26.96
CA SER A 371 2.20 2.33 -28.07
C SER A 371 2.66 3.70 -28.54
N ALA A 372 1.77 4.71 -28.60
CA ALA A 372 2.17 6.08 -28.90
C ALA A 372 3.12 6.66 -27.82
N ILE A 373 2.72 6.57 -26.53
CA ILE A 373 3.50 7.14 -25.42
C ILE A 373 4.87 6.47 -25.27
N LEU A 374 4.93 5.13 -25.40
CA LEU A 374 6.14 4.35 -25.16
C LEU A 374 6.87 3.96 -26.44
N SER A 375 6.48 4.52 -27.59
CA SER A 375 7.08 4.24 -28.91
C SER A 375 8.59 4.44 -28.91
N ASN A 376 9.04 5.55 -28.32
CA ASN A 376 10.45 5.98 -28.32
C ASN A 376 11.27 5.45 -27.14
N ALA A 377 10.67 4.68 -26.23
CA ALA A 377 11.39 4.10 -25.10
C ALA A 377 12.39 3.02 -25.56
N GLU A 378 13.67 3.17 -25.18
CA GLU A 378 14.77 2.27 -25.54
C GLU A 378 15.26 1.46 -24.32
N ILE A 379 15.21 2.04 -23.12
CA ILE A 379 15.70 1.43 -21.88
C ILE A 379 14.59 1.35 -20.84
N LEU A 380 14.47 0.21 -20.16
CA LEU A 380 13.64 0.01 -18.97
C LEU A 380 14.54 -0.18 -17.74
N ILE A 381 14.37 0.68 -16.74
CA ILE A 381 15.00 0.55 -15.43
C ILE A 381 13.95 0.04 -14.43
N ILE A 382 14.27 -1.03 -13.70
CA ILE A 382 13.42 -1.63 -12.67
C ILE A 382 14.17 -1.63 -11.34
N ASP A 383 13.79 -0.76 -10.41
CA ASP A 383 14.28 -0.78 -9.03
C ASP A 383 13.45 -1.74 -8.16
N GLU A 384 14.05 -2.21 -7.07
CA GLU A 384 13.50 -3.23 -6.17
C GLU A 384 13.04 -4.51 -6.90
N ILE A 385 13.90 -5.03 -7.78
CA ILE A 385 13.62 -6.25 -8.55
C ILE A 385 13.39 -7.49 -7.65
N SER A 386 13.88 -7.48 -6.40
CA SER A 386 13.68 -8.54 -5.41
C SER A 386 12.21 -8.82 -5.09
N MET A 387 11.37 -7.78 -5.16
CA MET A 387 9.94 -7.85 -4.90
C MET A 387 9.12 -8.24 -6.14
N VAL A 388 9.75 -8.32 -7.32
CA VAL A 388 9.12 -8.70 -8.58
C VAL A 388 9.07 -10.22 -8.68
N SER A 389 7.87 -10.78 -8.88
CA SER A 389 7.70 -12.22 -9.07
C SER A 389 7.95 -12.64 -10.52
N LYS A 390 8.20 -13.94 -10.72
CA LYS A 390 8.31 -14.53 -12.07
C LYS A 390 7.10 -14.22 -12.95
N GLU A 391 5.90 -14.33 -12.39
CA GLU A 391 4.66 -14.06 -13.13
C GLU A 391 4.58 -12.59 -13.54
N LEU A 392 4.90 -11.66 -12.64
CA LEU A 392 4.93 -10.23 -12.93
C LEU A 392 5.97 -9.91 -14.00
N PHE A 393 7.16 -10.49 -13.90
CA PHE A 393 8.24 -10.27 -14.85
C PHE A 393 7.90 -10.77 -16.26
N ALA A 394 7.34 -11.97 -16.38
CA ALA A 394 6.83 -12.50 -17.64
C ALA A 394 5.71 -11.60 -18.22
N TYR A 395 4.82 -11.10 -17.35
CA TYR A 395 3.76 -10.19 -17.75
C TYR A 395 4.30 -8.87 -18.32
N VAL A 396 5.34 -8.31 -17.68
CA VAL A 396 6.04 -7.11 -18.15
C VAL A 396 6.68 -7.38 -19.52
N HIS A 397 7.36 -8.51 -19.68
CA HIS A 397 7.97 -8.93 -20.95
C HIS A 397 6.93 -9.00 -22.09
N TRP A 398 5.82 -9.72 -21.89
CA TRP A 398 4.75 -9.82 -22.90
C TRP A 398 4.06 -8.49 -23.16
N ARG A 399 3.90 -7.65 -22.13
CA ARG A 399 3.30 -6.32 -22.26
C ARG A 399 4.14 -5.42 -23.17
N PHE A 400 5.46 -5.44 -23.06
CA PHE A 400 6.32 -4.70 -23.98
C PHE A 400 6.32 -5.26 -25.40
N GLN A 401 6.29 -6.59 -25.56
CA GLN A 401 6.11 -7.20 -26.89
C GLN A 401 4.81 -6.75 -27.56
N GLN A 402 3.72 -6.69 -26.79
CA GLN A 402 2.44 -6.18 -27.25
C GLN A 402 2.50 -4.69 -27.62
N ILE A 403 3.10 -3.85 -26.78
CA ILE A 403 3.20 -2.39 -26.99
C ILE A 403 4.09 -2.06 -28.20
N LYS A 404 5.21 -2.78 -28.38
CA LYS A 404 6.19 -2.56 -29.45
C LYS A 404 5.89 -3.34 -30.73
N GLY A 405 4.88 -4.20 -30.73
CA GLY A 405 4.45 -4.98 -31.90
C GLY A 405 5.49 -5.98 -32.40
N ASN A 406 6.37 -6.50 -31.55
CA ASN A 406 7.38 -7.48 -31.95
C ASN A 406 7.65 -8.53 -30.86
N LYS A 407 8.23 -9.66 -31.26
CA LYS A 407 8.52 -10.81 -30.37
C LYS A 407 9.92 -10.77 -29.74
N LYS A 408 10.70 -9.68 -29.91
CA LYS A 408 12.00 -9.57 -29.24
C LYS A 408 11.80 -9.51 -27.72
N PRO A 409 12.79 -9.91 -26.91
CA PRO A 409 12.69 -9.74 -25.47
C PRO A 409 12.34 -8.30 -25.09
N PHE A 410 11.34 -8.12 -24.23
CA PHE A 410 10.83 -6.80 -23.84
C PHE A 410 10.50 -5.88 -25.02
N GLY A 411 10.01 -6.42 -26.14
CA GLY A 411 9.67 -5.63 -27.32
C GLY A 411 10.88 -4.96 -27.98
N GLY A 412 12.10 -5.43 -27.69
CA GLY A 412 13.34 -4.89 -28.21
C GLY A 412 14.03 -3.87 -27.30
N MET A 413 13.50 -3.64 -26.10
CA MET A 413 14.09 -2.72 -25.12
C MET A 413 15.22 -3.38 -24.33
N SER A 414 16.23 -2.60 -24.00
CA SER A 414 17.26 -3.00 -23.04
C SER A 414 16.75 -2.84 -21.60
N VAL A 415 17.13 -3.73 -20.70
CA VAL A 415 16.64 -3.73 -19.31
C VAL A 415 17.80 -3.63 -18.32
N LEU A 416 17.69 -2.68 -17.40
CA LEU A 416 18.51 -2.56 -16.20
C LEU A 416 17.65 -2.86 -14.97
N ALA A 417 17.82 -4.05 -14.41
CA ALA A 417 17.20 -4.42 -13.14
C ALA A 417 18.15 -4.08 -11.98
N VAL A 418 17.63 -3.52 -10.90
CA VAL A 418 18.40 -3.14 -9.73
C VAL A 418 17.66 -3.61 -8.47
N GLY A 419 18.41 -4.13 -7.50
CA GLY A 419 17.85 -4.55 -6.22
C GLY A 419 18.69 -5.59 -5.51
N ASP A 420 18.14 -6.19 -4.46
CA ASP A 420 18.86 -7.15 -3.64
C ASP A 420 17.95 -8.32 -3.25
N PHE A 421 18.23 -9.52 -3.77
CA PHE A 421 17.44 -10.72 -3.48
C PHE A 421 17.55 -11.22 -2.04
N TYR A 422 18.49 -10.70 -1.25
CA TYR A 422 18.55 -10.95 0.20
C TYR A 422 17.57 -10.09 1.01
N GLN A 423 16.87 -9.15 0.36
CA GLN A 423 15.81 -8.36 0.99
C GLN A 423 14.45 -9.07 0.90
N LEU A 424 13.37 -8.29 0.79
CA LEU A 424 12.02 -8.82 0.77
C LEU A 424 11.73 -9.56 -0.55
N PRO A 425 11.31 -10.84 -0.49
CA PRO A 425 10.84 -11.54 -1.67
C PRO A 425 9.46 -11.00 -2.11
N PRO A 426 8.96 -11.43 -3.28
CA PRO A 426 7.63 -11.07 -3.74
C PRO A 426 6.54 -11.46 -2.73
N PHE A 427 5.45 -10.70 -2.71
CA PHE A 427 4.39 -10.92 -1.73
C PHE A 427 3.65 -12.26 -1.92
N GLY A 428 3.36 -12.92 -0.80
CA GLY A 428 2.48 -14.08 -0.75
C GLY A 428 3.15 -15.38 -1.20
N LYS A 429 2.51 -16.11 -2.11
CA LYS A 429 3.01 -17.38 -2.66
C LYS A 429 3.66 -17.22 -4.04
N ALA A 430 3.91 -15.98 -4.46
CA ALA A 430 4.50 -15.70 -5.76
C ALA A 430 5.98 -16.11 -5.78
N LYS A 431 6.45 -16.65 -6.90
CA LYS A 431 7.81 -17.18 -7.00
C LYS A 431 8.82 -16.05 -7.24
N PRO A 432 9.91 -15.95 -6.45
CA PRO A 432 11.01 -15.02 -6.73
C PRO A 432 11.75 -15.35 -8.03
N LEU A 433 12.36 -14.34 -8.64
CA LEU A 433 13.16 -14.50 -9.87
C LEU A 433 14.43 -15.33 -9.67
N CYS A 434 15.00 -15.31 -8.46
CA CYS A 434 16.21 -16.05 -8.11
C CYS A 434 15.99 -17.55 -7.83
N VAL A 435 14.76 -18.05 -7.92
CA VAL A 435 14.44 -19.48 -7.74
C VAL A 435 14.34 -20.14 -9.11
N TYR A 436 15.24 -21.06 -9.46
CA TYR A 436 15.24 -21.71 -10.77
C TYR A 436 14.49 -23.04 -10.76
N GLU A 437 13.75 -23.31 -11.84
CA GLU A 437 13.05 -24.58 -12.06
C GLU A 437 13.70 -25.29 -13.24
N GLU A 438 14.00 -26.57 -13.10
CA GLU A 438 14.60 -27.37 -14.17
C GLU A 438 13.59 -27.58 -15.31
N GLY A 439 14.06 -27.45 -16.55
CA GLY A 439 13.25 -27.68 -17.75
C GLY A 439 12.27 -26.56 -18.11
N VAL A 440 12.29 -25.42 -17.42
CA VAL A 440 11.45 -24.25 -17.73
C VAL A 440 12.31 -23.12 -18.28
N LEU A 441 11.94 -22.59 -19.44
CA LEU A 441 12.59 -21.42 -20.04
C LEU A 441 12.37 -20.20 -19.13
N ASP A 442 13.45 -19.54 -18.71
CA ASP A 442 13.42 -18.49 -17.70
C ASP A 442 14.09 -17.22 -18.25
N VAL A 443 13.26 -16.27 -18.67
CA VAL A 443 13.69 -14.96 -19.23
C VAL A 443 14.66 -14.22 -18.31
N TRP A 444 14.61 -14.45 -17.00
CA TRP A 444 15.57 -13.86 -16.07
C TRP A 444 16.92 -14.58 -16.15
N LYS A 445 16.92 -15.90 -15.95
CA LYS A 445 18.13 -16.73 -15.91
C LYS A 445 18.91 -16.68 -17.23
N ASP A 446 18.20 -16.72 -18.35
CA ASP A 446 18.79 -16.95 -19.67
C ASP A 446 19.33 -15.66 -20.30
N ASN A 447 18.89 -14.48 -19.82
CA ASN A 447 19.23 -13.20 -20.44
C ASN A 447 20.05 -12.26 -19.55
N PHE A 448 19.89 -12.27 -18.23
CA PHE A 448 20.46 -11.23 -17.36
C PHE A 448 21.90 -11.51 -16.93
N GLN A 449 22.77 -10.51 -17.11
CA GLN A 449 24.14 -10.50 -16.59
C GLN A 449 24.18 -9.76 -15.25
N MET A 450 24.78 -10.39 -14.23
CA MET A 450 24.86 -9.82 -12.89
C MET A 450 26.09 -8.92 -12.71
N VAL A 451 25.87 -7.75 -12.11
CA VAL A 451 26.91 -6.82 -11.65
C VAL A 451 26.70 -6.59 -10.16
N ASN A 452 27.71 -6.84 -9.34
CA ASN A 452 27.58 -6.73 -7.88
C ASN A 452 28.31 -5.48 -7.36
N LEU A 453 27.59 -4.60 -6.68
CA LEU A 453 28.13 -3.45 -5.96
C LEU A 453 28.54 -3.89 -4.55
N THR A 454 29.85 -3.88 -4.29
CA THR A 454 30.43 -4.35 -3.04
C THR A 454 30.73 -3.24 -2.04
N GLN A 455 31.01 -2.03 -2.53
CA GLN A 455 31.40 -0.91 -1.67
C GLN A 455 30.20 -0.28 -0.97
N ILE A 456 30.29 -0.17 0.36
CA ILE A 456 29.31 0.51 1.20
C ILE A 456 29.53 2.01 1.11
N MET A 457 28.48 2.76 0.78
CA MET A 457 28.55 4.21 0.56
C MET A 457 27.82 5.01 1.63
N ARG A 458 26.84 4.41 2.33
CA ARG A 458 25.95 5.11 3.28
C ARG A 458 26.47 5.11 4.72
N GLN A 459 26.89 3.95 5.26
CA GLN A 459 27.42 3.84 6.63
C GLN A 459 28.95 4.02 6.68
N LYS A 460 29.49 5.11 6.13
CA LYS A 460 30.94 5.33 6.13
C LYS A 460 31.51 5.55 7.53
N ASP A 461 30.72 6.15 8.41
CA ASP A 461 31.14 6.50 9.77
C ASP A 461 31.01 5.35 10.77
N ASP A 462 30.28 4.27 10.42
CA ASP A 462 30.12 3.08 11.25
C ASP A 462 30.32 1.80 10.43
N LEU A 463 31.58 1.56 10.07
CA LEU A 463 31.99 0.40 9.29
C LEU A 463 31.70 -0.91 10.03
N VAL A 464 31.84 -0.92 11.36
CA VAL A 464 31.61 -2.11 12.19
C VAL A 464 30.15 -2.55 12.09
N PHE A 465 29.21 -1.61 12.21
CA PHE A 465 27.79 -1.89 12.03
C PHE A 465 27.44 -2.28 10.60
N ALA A 466 28.05 -1.63 9.61
CA ALA A 466 27.82 -1.96 8.20
C ALA A 466 28.28 -3.38 7.84
N GLU A 467 29.45 -3.80 8.34
CA GLU A 467 29.94 -5.16 8.20
C GLU A 467 29.06 -6.18 8.93
N LEU A 468 28.56 -5.85 10.13
CA LEU A 468 27.57 -6.66 10.83
C LEU A 468 26.32 -6.88 9.96
N LEU A 469 25.76 -5.83 9.36
CA LEU A 469 24.58 -5.93 8.51
C LEU A 469 24.85 -6.79 7.27
N ASN A 470 26.03 -6.69 6.66
CA ASN A 470 26.43 -7.54 5.55
C ASN A 470 26.59 -9.02 5.95
N ARG A 471 27.09 -9.28 7.17
CA ARG A 471 27.10 -10.65 7.72
C ARG A 471 25.69 -11.17 7.94
N LEU A 472 24.80 -10.35 8.50
CA LEU A 472 23.39 -10.70 8.73
C LEU A 472 22.63 -10.95 7.42
N ARG A 473 22.91 -10.18 6.38
CA ARG A 473 22.26 -10.26 5.05
C ARG A 473 22.25 -11.66 4.45
N VAL A 474 23.30 -12.44 4.68
CA VAL A 474 23.47 -13.78 4.09
C VAL A 474 23.15 -14.93 5.06
N LYS A 475 22.74 -14.63 6.31
CA LYS A 475 22.45 -15.66 7.30
C LYS A 475 21.10 -16.33 7.09
N THR A 476 21.10 -17.63 7.35
CA THR A 476 19.92 -18.47 7.48
C THR A 476 19.54 -18.62 8.96
N LYS A 477 18.34 -19.15 9.23
CA LYS A 477 17.82 -19.32 10.60
C LYS A 477 18.66 -20.25 11.47
N THR A 478 19.47 -21.11 10.86
CA THR A 478 20.33 -22.08 11.53
C THR A 478 21.71 -21.53 11.86
N ASP A 479 22.07 -20.36 11.32
CA ASP A 479 23.41 -19.81 11.47
C ASP A 479 23.54 -19.04 12.77
N ALA A 480 24.47 -19.47 13.64
CA ALA A 480 24.75 -18.78 14.89
C ALA A 480 25.30 -17.35 14.67
N LEU A 481 24.88 -16.40 15.49
CA LEU A 481 25.46 -15.06 15.56
C LEU A 481 26.83 -15.10 16.25
N ARG A 482 27.77 -14.25 15.81
CA ARG A 482 29.01 -14.05 16.57
C ARG A 482 28.65 -13.33 17.87
N ASP A 483 29.40 -13.58 18.93
CA ASP A 483 29.13 -12.94 20.22
C ASP A 483 29.27 -11.42 20.15
N GLU A 484 30.22 -10.93 19.35
CA GLU A 484 30.41 -9.50 19.05
C GLU A 484 29.19 -8.89 18.33
N ASP A 485 28.68 -9.61 17.32
CA ASP A 485 27.49 -9.21 16.56
C ASP A 485 26.25 -9.15 17.46
N ARG A 486 26.10 -10.15 18.33
CA ARG A 486 25.01 -10.24 19.31
C ARG A 486 25.12 -9.11 20.32
N ALA A 487 26.31 -8.85 20.85
CA ALA A 487 26.56 -7.75 21.77
C ALA A 487 26.14 -6.42 21.14
N LEU A 488 26.59 -6.13 19.91
CA LEU A 488 26.25 -4.90 19.19
C LEU A 488 24.74 -4.76 18.95
N LEU A 489 24.05 -5.82 18.52
CA LEU A 489 22.59 -5.79 18.31
C LEU A 489 21.77 -5.64 19.59
N THR A 490 22.31 -6.10 20.73
CA THR A 490 21.65 -6.01 22.04
C THR A 490 21.99 -4.73 22.80
N GLN A 491 22.89 -3.89 22.27
CA GLN A 491 23.12 -2.56 22.82
C GLN A 491 21.82 -1.77 22.79
N SER A 492 21.39 -1.33 23.97
CA SER A 492 20.18 -0.53 24.14
C SER A 492 20.46 0.60 25.12
N VAL A 493 20.07 1.81 24.74
CA VAL A 493 20.11 2.96 25.63
C VAL A 493 18.83 2.97 26.45
N ILE A 494 18.95 2.64 27.74
CA ILE A 494 17.81 2.51 28.65
C ILE A 494 17.50 3.86 29.35
N ASN A 495 18.51 4.70 29.53
CA ASN A 495 18.38 6.00 30.18
C ASN A 495 17.92 7.07 29.20
N VAL A 496 16.86 7.79 29.57
CA VAL A 496 16.29 8.91 28.79
C VAL A 496 17.32 10.04 28.58
N LYS A 497 18.27 10.22 29.51
CA LYS A 497 19.32 11.25 29.45
C LYS A 497 20.41 10.97 28.40
N ASP A 498 20.63 9.70 28.10
CA ASP A 498 21.65 9.25 27.15
C ASP A 498 21.05 9.00 25.76
N CYS A 499 19.74 9.20 25.61
CA CYS A 499 19.04 9.05 24.34
C CYS A 499 19.38 10.26 23.45
N PRO A 500 19.86 10.06 22.21
CA PRO A 500 20.18 11.18 21.34
C PRO A 500 18.91 12.00 21.09
N LEU A 501 18.99 13.32 21.30
CA LEU A 501 17.87 14.24 21.05
C LEU A 501 17.46 14.27 19.58
N ASP A 502 18.40 13.94 18.68
CA ASP A 502 18.20 13.86 17.23
C ASP A 502 17.84 12.45 16.74
N ALA A 503 17.61 11.49 17.65
CA ALA A 503 17.22 10.13 17.28
C ALA A 503 15.69 9.97 17.20
N LEU A 504 15.23 9.20 16.22
CA LEU A 504 13.81 8.90 16.02
C LEU A 504 13.25 8.08 17.20
N HIS A 505 12.41 8.70 18.03
CA HIS A 505 11.73 8.01 19.13
C HIS A 505 10.52 7.19 18.62
N THR A 506 10.68 5.89 18.49
CA THR A 506 9.58 4.99 18.11
C THR A 506 8.78 4.52 19.33
N VAL A 507 7.54 5.00 19.48
CA VAL A 507 6.64 4.57 20.56
C VAL A 507 5.79 3.39 20.08
N SER A 508 6.16 2.17 20.45
CA SER A 508 5.36 0.97 20.20
C SER A 508 4.25 0.80 21.25
N LEU A 509 2.98 0.96 20.84
CA LEU A 509 1.81 0.73 21.70
C LEU A 509 1.46 -0.77 21.89
N GLN A 510 2.20 -1.70 21.28
CA GLN A 510 2.05 -3.13 21.50
C GLN A 510 3.41 -3.83 21.45
N GLN A 511 3.75 -4.54 22.55
CA GLN A 511 4.77 -5.59 22.66
C GLN A 511 6.10 -5.20 23.33
N THR A 512 6.10 -5.11 24.66
CA THR A 512 7.30 -5.31 25.49
C THR A 512 7.52 -6.78 25.92
N LYS A 513 6.63 -7.73 25.55
CA LYS A 513 6.78 -9.15 25.93
C LYS A 513 7.24 -10.10 24.82
N ARG A 514 7.24 -9.70 23.54
CA ARG A 514 7.46 -10.62 22.41
C ARG A 514 8.85 -10.55 21.77
N LEU A 515 9.55 -9.42 21.88
CA LEU A 515 10.92 -9.29 21.38
C LEU A 515 11.92 -10.10 22.23
N MET A 516 11.82 -9.99 23.57
CA MET A 516 12.68 -10.73 24.51
C MET A 516 12.56 -12.25 24.36
N SER A 517 11.34 -12.79 24.21
CA SER A 517 11.14 -14.24 24.06
C SER A 517 11.63 -14.81 22.73
N THR A 518 11.90 -13.95 21.74
CA THR A 518 12.41 -14.36 20.42
C THR A 518 13.95 -14.27 20.38
N ILE A 519 14.55 -13.38 21.17
CA ILE A 519 16.00 -13.26 21.34
C ILE A 519 16.54 -14.29 22.35
N GLU A 520 15.72 -14.78 23.27
CA GLU A 520 16.07 -15.91 24.16
C GLU A 520 15.91 -17.29 23.49
N LYS A 521 15.36 -17.35 22.26
CA LYS A 521 15.15 -18.59 21.51
C LYS A 521 15.94 -18.67 20.19
N LEU A 522 16.85 -17.71 19.97
CA LEU A 522 17.89 -17.69 18.93
C LEU A 522 19.24 -17.64 19.63
#